data_AF-A0A519K2Y5-F1
#
_entry.id   AF-A0A519K2Y5-F1
#
_cell.length_a   1.000
_cell.length_b   1.000
_cell.length_c   1.000
_cell.angle_alpha   90.00
_cell.angle_beta   90.00
_cell.angle_gamma   90.00
#
_symmetry.space_group_name_H-M   'P 1'
#
loop_
_entity.id
_entity.type
_entity.pdbx_description
1 polymer ?
#
loop_
_entity_poly.entity_id
_entity_poly.type
_entity_poly.pdbx_seq_one_letter_code
_entity_poly.pdbx_strand_id
1 'polypeptide(L)'
;MKKTLLLIVLTLFTVTGFAQKVKFKKGSVLIDEVETYKMKESGSTDVFSTLSGKEFLVISAMSYREEDDIAINVTPKHVYILRFLKSGKIVYTDASQKAMIANVYNDQMVDADGNVDEKKLDEFIFKYNNASLKNKL
;
A
#
# COMPACT_ATOMS: atom_id res chain seq x y z
N MET A 1 -41.10 -22.62 -16.33
CA MET A 1 -39.75 -23.18 -16.06
C MET A 1 -38.62 -22.52 -16.86
N LYS A 2 -38.88 -21.77 -17.95
CA LYS A 2 -37.82 -21.10 -18.75
C LYS A 2 -37.25 -19.80 -18.13
N LYS A 3 -37.96 -19.17 -17.18
CA LYS A 3 -37.54 -17.90 -16.56
C LYS A 3 -36.59 -18.08 -15.37
N THR A 4 -36.61 -19.26 -14.73
CA THR A 4 -35.77 -19.57 -13.56
C THR A 4 -34.32 -19.87 -13.95
N LEU A 5 -34.08 -20.34 -15.18
CA LEU A 5 -32.74 -20.65 -15.66
C LEU A 5 -31.91 -19.37 -15.94
N LEU A 6 -32.58 -18.27 -16.31
CA LEU A 6 -31.91 -17.01 -16.64
C LEU A 6 -31.32 -16.31 -15.41
N LEU A 7 -31.93 -16.51 -14.23
CA LEU A 7 -31.49 -15.90 -12.97
C LEU A 7 -30.21 -16.55 -12.43
N ILE A 8 -30.03 -17.86 -12.67
CA ILE A 8 -28.86 -18.63 -12.19
C ILE A 8 -27.61 -18.34 -13.05
N VAL A 9 -27.80 -18.08 -14.35
CA VAL A 9 -26.70 -17.71 -15.26
C VAL A 9 -26.18 -16.29 -14.99
N LEU A 10 -27.04 -15.37 -14.53
CA LEU A 10 -26.64 -13.99 -14.22
C LEU A 10 -25.86 -13.87 -12.90
N THR A 11 -26.05 -14.79 -11.95
CA THR A 11 -25.31 -14.80 -10.69
C THR A 11 -23.87 -15.33 -10.81
N LEU A 12 -23.56 -16.12 -11.85
CA LEU A 12 -22.23 -16.73 -12.02
C LEU A 12 -21.14 -15.77 -12.52
N PHE A 13 -21.50 -14.57 -12.97
CA PHE A 13 -20.53 -13.56 -13.44
C PHE A 13 -20.16 -12.48 -12.41
N THR A 14 -20.72 -12.52 -11.20
CA THR A 14 -20.62 -11.38 -10.26
C THR A 14 -19.47 -11.45 -9.26
N VAL A 15 -18.60 -12.46 -9.30
CA VAL A 15 -17.54 -12.58 -8.28
C VAL A 15 -16.22 -13.12 -8.82
N THR A 16 -15.70 -12.53 -9.90
CA THR A 16 -14.24 -12.52 -10.04
C THR A 16 -13.71 -11.36 -9.20
N GLY A 17 -13.62 -11.59 -7.89
CA GLY A 17 -12.87 -10.75 -6.96
C GLY A 17 -11.39 -10.86 -7.31
N PHE A 18 -10.98 -10.21 -8.40
CA PHE A 18 -9.57 -10.11 -8.76
C PHE A 18 -8.90 -9.25 -7.70
N ALA A 19 -8.16 -9.89 -6.79
CA ALA A 19 -7.23 -9.19 -5.93
C ALA A 19 -6.29 -8.37 -6.82
N GLN A 20 -6.33 -7.05 -6.64
CA GLN A 20 -5.58 -6.11 -7.45
C GLN A 20 -4.09 -6.47 -7.48
N LYS A 21 -3.53 -6.65 -8.68
CA LYS A 21 -2.18 -7.19 -8.86
C LYS A 21 -1.16 -6.07 -8.89
N VAL A 22 -0.51 -5.81 -7.74
CA VAL A 22 0.59 -4.85 -7.64
C VAL A 22 1.94 -5.52 -7.99
N LYS A 23 2.65 -4.95 -8.97
CA LYS A 23 4.01 -5.37 -9.37
C LYS A 23 4.96 -4.17 -9.34
N PHE A 24 6.15 -4.38 -8.79
CA PHE A 24 7.26 -3.44 -8.92
C PHE A 24 8.19 -3.95 -10.02
N LYS A 25 8.50 -3.11 -11.01
CA LYS A 25 9.34 -3.45 -12.17
C LYS A 25 10.19 -2.26 -12.58
N LYS A 26 11.52 -2.39 -12.48
CA LYS A 26 12.50 -1.44 -13.05
C LYS A 26 12.18 0.04 -12.79
N GLY A 27 11.81 0.38 -11.55
CA GLY A 27 11.46 1.75 -11.17
C GLY A 27 10.02 2.20 -11.51
N SER A 28 9.15 1.26 -11.86
CA SER A 28 7.73 1.48 -12.09
C SER A 28 6.87 0.60 -11.18
N VAL A 29 5.73 1.14 -10.77
CA VAL A 29 4.66 0.42 -10.08
C VAL A 29 3.55 0.16 -11.10
N LEU A 30 3.24 -1.10 -11.31
CA LEU A 30 2.13 -1.54 -12.14
C LEU A 30 1.02 -2.06 -11.24
N ILE A 31 -0.19 -1.53 -11.44
CA ILE A 31 -1.41 -1.98 -10.78
C ILE A 31 -2.31 -2.53 -11.87
N ASP A 32 -2.68 -3.80 -11.74
CA ASP A 32 -3.42 -4.54 -12.78
C ASP A 32 -2.77 -4.42 -14.16
N GLU A 33 -1.43 -4.49 -14.15
CA GLU A 33 -0.56 -4.41 -15.34
C GLU A 33 -0.50 -3.02 -16.01
N VAL A 34 -1.17 -2.02 -15.45
CA VAL A 34 -1.10 -0.62 -15.89
C VAL A 34 -0.07 0.13 -15.05
N GLU A 35 0.87 0.79 -15.72
CA GLU A 35 1.84 1.66 -15.05
C GLU A 35 1.11 2.83 -14.37
N THR A 36 1.25 2.93 -13.05
CA THR A 36 0.48 3.86 -12.22
C THR A 36 1.38 4.87 -11.52
N TYR A 37 2.51 4.43 -10.98
CA TYR A 37 3.48 5.28 -10.30
C TYR A 37 4.91 4.95 -10.75
N LYS A 38 5.80 5.90 -10.54
CA LYS A 38 7.25 5.68 -10.56
C LYS A 38 7.74 5.37 -9.15
N MET A 39 8.79 4.56 -9.07
CA MET A 39 9.44 4.17 -7.82
C MET A 39 10.95 4.29 -7.97
N LYS A 40 11.61 4.87 -6.98
CA LYS A 40 13.06 4.91 -6.89
C LYS A 40 13.48 4.19 -5.61
N GLU A 41 14.18 3.07 -5.79
CA GLU A 41 14.71 2.28 -4.69
C GLU A 41 16.02 2.90 -4.16
N SER A 42 16.16 3.01 -2.85
CA SER A 42 17.35 3.50 -2.17
C SER A 42 17.56 2.78 -0.84
N GLY A 43 18.20 1.61 -0.92
CA GLY A 43 18.47 0.77 0.26
C GLY A 43 17.18 0.27 0.89
N SER A 44 16.90 0.68 2.13
CA SER A 44 15.66 0.34 2.84
C SER A 44 14.53 1.34 2.64
N THR A 45 14.70 2.30 1.73
CA THR A 45 13.74 3.38 1.48
C THR A 45 13.38 3.44 0.00
N ASP A 46 12.09 3.49 -0.28
CA ASP A 46 11.54 3.63 -1.62
C ASP A 46 10.75 4.93 -1.74
N VAL A 47 11.05 5.70 -2.78
CA VAL A 47 10.37 6.96 -3.08
C VAL A 47 9.41 6.76 -4.24
N PHE A 48 8.16 7.15 -4.05
CA PHE A 48 7.08 7.03 -5.03
C PHE A 48 6.72 8.39 -5.61
N SER A 49 6.54 8.41 -6.92
CA SER A 49 6.17 9.60 -7.67
C SER A 49 5.02 9.32 -8.64
N THR A 50 4.27 10.35 -8.98
CA THR A 50 3.34 10.30 -10.11
C THR A 50 4.09 10.03 -11.42
N LEU A 51 3.37 9.66 -12.48
CA LEU A 51 3.98 9.49 -13.81
C LEU A 51 4.65 10.78 -14.33
N SER A 52 4.15 11.95 -13.92
CA SER A 52 4.75 13.26 -14.20
C SER A 52 6.00 13.56 -13.37
N GLY A 53 6.39 12.69 -12.44
CA GLY A 53 7.61 12.80 -11.63
C GLY A 53 7.44 13.64 -10.36
N LYS A 54 6.20 13.86 -9.90
CA LYS A 54 5.95 14.52 -8.61
C LYS A 54 6.00 13.49 -7.48
N GLU A 55 7.02 13.58 -6.63
CA GLU A 55 7.15 12.73 -5.45
C GLU A 55 6.01 13.03 -4.45
N PHE A 56 5.39 11.99 -3.92
CA PHE A 56 4.26 12.14 -2.99
C PHE A 56 4.35 11.24 -1.75
N LEU A 57 5.09 10.13 -1.83
CA LEU A 57 5.17 9.14 -0.76
C LEU A 57 6.58 8.58 -0.65
N VAL A 58 7.06 8.44 0.57
CA VAL A 58 8.28 7.69 0.90
C VAL A 58 7.89 6.53 1.80
N ILE A 59 8.41 5.33 1.50
CA ILE A 59 8.22 4.15 2.34
C ILE A 59 9.58 3.66 2.80
N SER A 60 9.79 3.58 4.11
CA SER A 60 10.99 2.98 4.70
C SER A 60 10.63 1.69 5.42
N ALA A 61 11.49 0.67 5.27
CA ALA A 61 11.37 -0.60 5.98
C ALA A 61 12.36 -0.65 7.15
N MET A 62 11.86 -1.01 8.32
CA MET A 62 12.65 -1.29 9.52
C MET A 62 12.31 -2.67 10.05
N SER A 63 13.27 -3.30 10.73
CA SER A 63 13.09 -4.61 11.34
C SER A 63 13.37 -4.53 12.82
N TYR A 64 12.56 -5.21 13.63
CA TYR A 64 12.76 -5.32 15.07
C TYR A 64 12.62 -6.77 15.53
N ARG A 65 13.15 -7.04 16.73
CA ARG A 65 12.95 -8.29 17.47
C ARG A 65 12.31 -7.95 18.81
N GLU A 66 11.50 -8.85 19.35
CA GLU A 66 10.97 -8.66 20.70
C GLU A 66 12.05 -9.01 21.73
N GLU A 67 12.01 -8.40 22.91
CA GLU A 67 13.06 -8.56 23.93
C GLU A 67 13.23 -10.02 24.37
N ASP A 68 12.16 -10.82 24.29
CA ASP A 68 12.15 -12.25 24.60
C ASP A 68 12.60 -13.15 23.43
N ASP A 69 13.00 -12.58 22.28
CA ASP A 69 13.52 -13.31 21.11
C ASP A 69 15.00 -13.73 21.31
N ILE A 70 15.27 -14.43 22.42
CA ILE A 70 16.60 -15.01 22.73
C ILE A 70 16.93 -16.21 21.83
N ALA A 71 15.94 -16.74 21.09
CA ALA A 71 16.12 -17.87 20.20
C ALA A 71 16.76 -17.44 18.87
N ILE A 72 17.84 -18.13 18.48
CA ILE A 72 18.65 -17.87 17.27
C ILE A 72 17.82 -17.91 15.97
N ASN A 73 16.64 -18.56 15.99
CA ASN A 73 15.78 -18.78 14.83
C ASN A 73 14.55 -17.87 14.75
N VAL A 74 14.43 -16.82 15.57
CA VAL A 74 13.28 -15.91 15.42
C VAL A 74 13.48 -15.00 14.20
N THR A 75 12.48 -15.02 13.31
CA THR A 75 12.45 -14.15 12.13
C THR A 75 12.13 -12.73 12.58
N PRO A 76 12.95 -11.72 12.22
CA PRO A 76 12.66 -10.33 12.56
C PRO A 76 11.29 -9.91 12.04
N LYS A 77 10.55 -9.16 12.85
CA LYS A 77 9.30 -8.52 12.42
C LYS A 77 9.65 -7.26 11.63
N HIS A 78 8.83 -6.94 10.63
CA HIS A 78 9.03 -5.76 9.78
C HIS A 78 7.98 -4.70 10.08
N VAL A 79 8.42 -3.44 10.06
CA VAL A 79 7.56 -2.25 10.10
C VAL A 79 7.87 -1.42 8.87
N TYR A 80 6.82 -1.05 8.16
CA TYR A 80 6.87 -0.05 7.10
C TYR A 80 6.41 1.30 7.66
N ILE A 81 7.19 2.33 7.34
CA ILE A 81 6.91 3.72 7.70
C ILE A 81 6.62 4.46 6.41
N LEU A 82 5.37 4.86 6.24
CA LEU A 82 4.90 5.62 5.09
C LEU A 82 4.87 7.09 5.47
N ARG A 83 5.58 7.94 4.73
CA ARG A 83 5.57 9.40 4.89
C ARG A 83 4.99 10.06 3.65
N PHE A 84 3.84 10.70 3.81
CA PHE A 84 3.24 11.51 2.75
C PHE A 84 3.93 12.88 2.69
N LEU A 85 4.57 13.18 1.57
CA LEU A 85 5.58 14.24 1.51
C LEU A 85 5.01 15.65 1.69
N LYS A 86 3.87 15.95 1.06
CA LYS A 86 3.26 17.29 1.15
C LYS A 86 2.61 17.56 2.50
N SER A 87 1.91 16.58 3.07
CA SER A 87 1.22 16.74 4.36
C SER A 87 2.16 16.53 5.57
N GLY A 88 3.26 15.81 5.37
CA GLY A 88 4.18 15.39 6.43
C GLY A 88 3.63 14.28 7.35
N LYS A 89 2.39 13.80 7.11
CA LYS A 89 1.76 12.76 7.93
C LYS A 89 2.45 11.41 7.72
N ILE A 90 2.47 10.62 8.79
CA ILE A 90 3.19 9.34 8.86
C ILE A 90 2.23 8.21 9.25
N VAL A 91 2.38 7.07 8.60
CA VAL A 91 1.70 5.81 8.93
C VAL A 91 2.74 4.75 9.28
N TYR A 92 2.57 4.10 10.41
CA TYR A 92 3.33 2.92 10.83
C TYR A 92 2.48 1.69 10.61
N THR A 93 3.00 0.67 9.93
CA THR A 93 2.23 -0.53 9.62
C THR A 93 3.13 -1.75 9.47
N ASP A 94 2.61 -2.93 9.75
CA ASP A 94 3.20 -4.23 9.43
C ASP A 94 2.66 -4.80 8.10
N ALA A 95 1.69 -4.11 7.47
CA ALA A 95 1.20 -4.45 6.15
C ALA A 95 2.30 -4.30 5.11
N SER A 96 2.38 -5.28 4.19
CA SER A 96 3.39 -5.26 3.14
C SER A 96 3.32 -3.96 2.31
N GLN A 97 4.47 -3.50 1.84
CA GLN A 97 4.57 -2.34 0.95
C GLN A 97 3.64 -2.43 -0.26
N LYS A 98 3.52 -3.61 -0.89
CA LYS A 98 2.60 -3.82 -2.04
C LYS A 98 1.14 -3.60 -1.65
N ALA A 99 0.73 -4.13 -0.49
CA ALA A 99 -0.63 -3.92 0.02
C ALA A 99 -0.89 -2.44 0.29
N MET A 100 0.11 -1.73 0.83
CA MET A 100 -0.06 -0.31 1.10
C MET A 100 -0.14 0.55 -0.15
N ILE A 101 0.66 0.27 -1.17
CA ILE A 101 0.55 0.94 -2.47
C ILE A 101 -0.78 0.64 -3.15
N ALA A 102 -1.31 -0.59 -3.03
CA ALA A 102 -2.66 -0.93 -3.50
C ALA A 102 -3.72 -0.05 -2.80
N ASN A 103 -3.65 0.06 -1.47
CA ASN A 103 -4.62 0.84 -0.70
C ASN A 103 -4.53 2.34 -1.02
N VAL A 104 -3.31 2.87 -1.21
CA VAL A 104 -3.13 4.27 -1.65
C VAL A 104 -3.81 4.53 -2.99
N TYR A 105 -3.68 3.59 -3.93
CA TYR A 105 -4.34 3.67 -5.22
C TYR A 105 -5.87 3.55 -5.11
N ASN A 106 -6.36 2.57 -4.35
CA ASN A 106 -7.80 2.30 -4.22
C ASN A 106 -8.56 3.44 -3.54
N ASP A 107 -7.95 4.11 -2.56
CA ASP A 107 -8.56 5.28 -1.92
C ASP A 107 -8.58 6.50 -2.85
N GLN A 108 -7.84 6.47 -3.98
CA GLN A 108 -7.73 7.56 -4.95
C GLN A 108 -7.38 8.88 -4.27
N MET A 109 -6.43 8.84 -3.33
CA MET A 109 -6.08 10.01 -2.53
C MET A 109 -4.99 10.87 -3.15
N VAL A 110 -4.35 10.43 -4.24
CA VAL A 110 -3.26 11.16 -4.91
C VAL A 110 -3.70 11.56 -6.30
N ASP A 111 -3.58 12.84 -6.64
CA ASP A 111 -3.87 13.36 -7.98
C ASP A 111 -2.65 13.28 -8.92
N ALA A 112 -2.83 13.69 -10.18
CA ALA A 112 -1.77 13.66 -11.20
C ALA A 112 -0.57 14.59 -10.88
N ASP A 113 -0.76 15.59 -10.01
CA ASP A 113 0.24 16.55 -9.56
C ASP A 113 0.89 16.14 -8.22
N GLY A 114 0.53 14.96 -7.72
CA GLY A 114 1.01 14.41 -6.45
C GLY A 114 0.48 15.19 -5.25
N ASN A 115 -0.63 15.92 -5.38
CA ASN A 115 -1.35 16.42 -4.21
C ASN A 115 -2.12 15.26 -3.58
N VAL A 116 -2.21 15.30 -2.25
CA VAL A 116 -2.94 14.30 -1.49
C VAL A 116 -4.22 14.94 -0.96
N ASP A 117 -5.35 14.26 -1.15
CA ASP A 117 -6.63 14.63 -0.52
C ASP A 117 -6.52 14.38 0.98
N GLU A 118 -6.50 15.47 1.76
CA GLU A 118 -6.28 15.41 3.22
C GLU A 118 -7.35 14.61 3.95
N LYS A 119 -8.61 14.67 3.52
CA LYS A 119 -9.69 13.94 4.18
C LYS A 119 -9.52 12.43 3.98
N LYS A 120 -9.21 12.03 2.75
CA LYS A 120 -8.94 10.62 2.44
C LYS A 120 -7.68 10.12 3.12
N LEU A 121 -6.66 10.97 3.23
CA LEU A 121 -5.45 10.65 3.97
C LEU A 121 -5.74 10.43 5.46
N ASP A 122 -6.60 11.24 6.07
CA ASP A 122 -7.01 11.03 7.47
C ASP A 122 -7.76 9.71 7.66
N GLU A 123 -8.65 9.36 6.72
CA GLU A 123 -9.33 8.06 6.72
C GLU A 123 -8.33 6.89 6.52
N PHE A 124 -7.34 7.05 5.64
CA PHE A 124 -6.28 6.07 5.42
C PHE A 124 -5.43 5.86 6.68
N ILE A 125 -5.02 6.95 7.34
CA ILE A 125 -4.26 6.90 8.60
C ILE A 125 -5.09 6.19 9.67
N PHE A 126 -6.37 6.53 9.81
CA PHE A 126 -7.26 5.89 10.76
C PHE A 126 -7.35 4.36 10.55
N LYS A 127 -7.41 3.90 9.29
CA LYS A 127 -7.53 2.47 8.96
C LYS A 127 -6.24 1.69 9.15
N TYR A 128 -5.09 2.27 8.77
CA TYR A 128 -3.87 1.49 8.56
C TYR A 128 -2.71 1.83 9.51
N ASN A 129 -2.82 2.92 10.27
CA ASN A 129 -1.79 3.30 11.22
C ASN A 129 -1.89 2.48 12.50
N ASN A 130 -0.85 1.70 12.76
CA ASN A 130 -0.60 1.07 14.04
C ASN A 130 0.48 1.85 14.80
N ALA A 131 0.04 2.87 15.55
CA ALA A 131 0.94 3.73 16.31
C ALA A 131 1.78 2.98 17.36
N SER A 132 1.35 1.81 17.81
CA SER A 132 2.13 1.01 18.78
C SER A 132 3.45 0.51 18.20
N LEU A 133 3.52 0.32 16.87
CA LEU A 133 4.75 -0.08 16.17
C LEU A 133 5.84 0.99 16.25
N LYS A 134 5.47 2.27 16.41
CA LYS A 134 6.43 3.36 16.61
C LYS A 134 7.34 3.11 17.82
N ASN A 135 6.81 2.49 18.87
CA ASN A 135 7.55 2.22 20.10
C ASN A 135 8.45 0.98 20.00
N LYS A 136 8.41 0.26 18.88
CA LYS A 136 9.24 -0.92 18.60
C LYS A 136 10.47 -0.60 17.74
N LEU A 137 10.58 0.66 17.28
CA LEU A 137 11.62 1.16 16.38
C LEU A 137 12.79 1.81 17.13
#